data_AF-A0A1B8HPQ4-F1
#
_entry.id   AF-A0A1B8HPQ4-F1
#
_cell.length_a   1.000
_cell.length_b   1.000
_cell.length_c   1.000
_cell.angle_alpha   90.00
_cell.angle_beta   90.00
_cell.angle_gamma   90.00
#
_symmetry.space_group_name_H-M   'P 1'
#
loop_
_entity.id
_entity.type
_entity.pdbx_description
1 polymer ?
#
loop_
_entity_poly.entity_id
_entity_poly.type
_entity_poly.pdbx_seq_one_letter_code
_entity_poly.pdbx_strand_id
1 'polypeptide(L)'
;MVVILIAGIVSCNVNAGPPVLSENKINFVNVPVPECYTPVEPVLSLAPYSTIDTYYRAANKIKGQRDVMFYKQMYVLGRKAADSGHWKAQLMMAELYLRRKNPSYYVEFNPQQARVYLDILMRQNVAKSFALMVENRRLYKDVKTPQSAFLFQAAALGDPESMVSVAKIFQTVKRFDDANKLLSCTLKYDGGGAALDDLATDVVFHAGKNMQEWNKGFSYYLAAAKSGYIDALSGIMFYDDRDFRPRFKYYYFTNPEYARRMHTLMVLADPLFYHDDISQKGKKRRVQGNDNYSYPNLNKVLPFPPVKNLPPWNDDITILLSDEDKRDYQTDYDYKRLAKEIQVDGLL
;
A
#
# COMPACT_ATOMS: atom_id res chain seq x y z
N MET A 1 7.08 2.45 -53.02
CA MET A 1 8.10 2.40 -51.96
C MET A 1 7.43 1.78 -50.74
N VAL A 2 7.67 0.49 -50.50
CA VAL A 2 7.01 -0.28 -49.43
C VAL A 2 7.88 -0.17 -48.19
N VAL A 3 7.38 0.49 -47.15
CA VAL A 3 8.04 0.56 -45.84
C VAL A 3 7.67 -0.71 -45.07
N ILE A 4 8.62 -1.64 -44.99
CA ILE A 4 8.54 -2.82 -44.13
C ILE A 4 8.81 -2.35 -42.70
N LEU A 5 7.77 -2.32 -41.87
CA LEU A 5 7.89 -2.13 -40.43
C LEU A 5 8.43 -3.44 -39.81
N ILE A 6 9.72 -3.44 -39.49
CA ILE A 6 10.35 -4.51 -38.70
C ILE A 6 9.88 -4.34 -37.26
N ALA A 7 8.97 -5.22 -36.82
CA ALA A 7 8.64 -5.37 -35.42
C ALA A 7 9.89 -5.87 -34.67
N GLY A 8 10.53 -4.97 -33.93
CA GLY A 8 11.60 -5.33 -33.00
C GLY A 8 11.00 -6.12 -31.84
N ILE A 9 11.10 -7.44 -31.90
CA ILE A 9 10.89 -8.31 -30.74
C ILE A 9 12.07 -8.02 -29.79
N VAL A 10 11.80 -7.26 -28.72
CA VAL A 10 12.72 -7.18 -27.58
C VAL A 10 12.69 -8.56 -26.92
N SER A 11 13.68 -9.39 -27.26
CA SER A 11 13.93 -10.65 -26.58
C SER A 11 14.26 -10.34 -25.12
N CYS A 12 13.33 -10.58 -24.20
CA CYS A 12 13.63 -10.62 -22.78
C CYS A 12 14.70 -11.69 -22.56
N ASN A 13 15.90 -11.28 -22.17
CA ASN A 13 16.88 -12.21 -21.61
C ASN A 13 16.35 -12.72 -20.26
N VAL A 14 15.66 -13.86 -20.28
CA VAL A 14 15.04 -14.49 -19.12
C VAL A 14 16.08 -15.10 -18.15
N ASN A 15 17.37 -15.07 -18.51
CA ASN A 15 18.45 -15.81 -17.83
C ASN A 15 19.34 -15.01 -16.88
N ALA A 16 19.09 -13.72 -16.61
CA ALA A 16 19.79 -13.04 -15.51
C ALA A 16 19.08 -13.37 -14.20
N GLY A 17 19.76 -13.98 -13.21
CA GLY A 17 19.20 -14.22 -11.88
C GLY A 17 18.69 -12.95 -11.18
N PRO A 18 18.00 -13.05 -10.01
CA PRO A 18 17.67 -11.87 -9.21
C PRO A 18 18.92 -11.01 -8.94
N PRO A 19 18.78 -9.69 -8.69
CA PRO A 19 19.92 -8.84 -8.44
C PRO A 19 20.75 -9.43 -7.30
N VAL A 20 22.07 -9.53 -7.53
CA VAL A 20 23.00 -10.11 -6.56
C VAL A 20 23.16 -9.12 -5.42
N LEU A 21 22.30 -9.21 -4.41
CA LEU A 21 22.44 -8.48 -3.17
C LEU A 21 23.54 -9.11 -2.32
N SER A 22 24.22 -8.25 -1.55
CA SER A 22 25.26 -8.66 -0.60
C SER A 22 24.81 -9.81 0.29
N GLU A 23 25.65 -10.83 0.45
CA GLU A 23 25.46 -11.88 1.46
C GLU A 23 25.86 -11.39 2.87
N ASN A 24 26.46 -10.22 2.98
CA ASN A 24 26.84 -9.61 4.26
C ASN A 24 25.70 -8.79 4.86
N LYS A 25 25.62 -8.80 6.20
CA LYS A 25 24.68 -7.95 6.94
C LYS A 25 25.00 -6.48 6.71
N ILE A 26 23.97 -5.64 6.65
CA ILE A 26 24.15 -4.20 6.54
C ILE A 26 24.57 -3.66 7.91
N ASN A 27 25.68 -2.93 7.93
CA ASN A 27 26.10 -2.20 9.12
C ASN A 27 25.43 -0.82 9.14
N PHE A 28 24.29 -0.72 9.83
CA PHE A 28 23.51 0.51 9.91
C PHE A 28 24.21 1.67 10.64
N VAL A 29 25.30 1.41 11.37
CA VAL A 29 26.12 2.48 11.97
C VAL A 29 26.80 3.30 10.88
N ASN A 30 27.24 2.68 9.79
CA ASN A 30 28.10 3.31 8.79
C ASN A 30 27.53 3.34 7.37
N VAL A 31 26.43 2.62 7.10
CA VAL A 31 25.84 2.58 5.76
C VAL A 31 25.38 3.99 5.33
N PRO A 32 25.60 4.42 4.08
CA PRO A 32 25.05 5.68 3.60
C PRO A 32 23.53 5.74 3.78
N VAL A 33 23.00 6.92 4.10
CA VAL A 33 21.55 7.13 4.10
C VAL A 33 21.04 6.95 2.66
N PRO A 34 19.96 6.17 2.43
CA PRO A 34 19.38 6.09 1.10
C PRO A 34 18.98 7.48 0.57
N GLU A 35 19.17 7.68 -0.74
CA GLU A 35 18.70 8.91 -1.37
C GLU A 35 17.17 8.94 -1.43
N CYS A 36 16.61 10.14 -1.41
CA CYS A 36 15.17 10.32 -1.52
C CYS A 36 14.74 10.20 -2.99
N TYR A 37 14.58 8.97 -3.46
CA TYR A 37 14.01 8.70 -4.78
C TYR A 37 12.48 8.72 -4.70
N THR A 38 11.86 9.27 -5.74
CA THR A 38 10.45 8.97 -6.03
C THR A 38 10.36 7.47 -6.32
N PRO A 39 9.39 6.74 -5.75
CA PRO A 39 9.14 5.35 -6.14
C PRO A 39 8.98 5.28 -7.66
N VAL A 40 9.91 4.62 -8.34
CA VAL A 40 9.87 4.49 -9.80
C VAL A 40 8.93 3.34 -10.11
N GLU A 41 7.84 3.60 -10.83
CA GLU A 41 7.04 2.51 -11.39
C GLU A 41 7.89 1.72 -12.41
N PRO A 42 7.86 0.38 -12.38
CA PRO A 42 8.62 -0.44 -13.33
C PRO A 42 8.27 -0.06 -14.77
N VAL A 43 9.31 0.06 -15.61
CA VAL A 43 9.20 0.51 -17.01
C VAL A 43 8.34 -0.42 -17.87
N LEU A 44 8.16 -1.68 -17.45
CA LEU A 44 7.30 -2.67 -18.12
C LEU A 44 5.83 -2.47 -17.70
N SER A 45 5.22 -1.37 -18.11
CA SER A 45 3.77 -1.25 -18.08
C SER A 45 3.19 -1.93 -19.32
N LEU A 46 2.46 -3.04 -19.14
CA LEU A 46 1.49 -3.46 -20.16
C LEU A 46 0.59 -2.27 -20.49
N ALA A 47 0.08 -2.20 -21.72
CA ALA A 47 -0.80 -1.11 -22.12
C ALA A 47 -1.95 -0.96 -21.09
N PRO A 48 -2.11 0.23 -20.47
CA PRO A 48 -3.22 0.47 -19.56
C PRO A 48 -4.53 0.23 -20.30
N TYR A 49 -5.54 -0.29 -19.61
CA TYR A 49 -6.84 -0.64 -20.19
C TYR A 49 -6.85 -1.84 -21.15
N SER A 50 -5.77 -2.63 -21.17
CA SER A 50 -5.82 -3.96 -21.79
C SER A 50 -6.73 -4.90 -20.99
N THR A 51 -7.17 -5.99 -21.61
CA THR A 51 -7.90 -7.08 -20.93
C THR A 51 -7.10 -7.60 -19.73
N ILE A 52 -5.77 -7.62 -19.82
CA ILE A 52 -4.88 -8.05 -18.75
C ILE A 52 -4.91 -7.10 -17.54
N ASP A 53 -4.88 -5.78 -17.78
CA ASP A 53 -5.05 -4.77 -16.72
C ASP A 53 -6.45 -4.87 -16.09
N THR A 54 -7.49 -5.16 -16.89
CA THR A 54 -8.84 -5.41 -16.38
C THR A 54 -8.90 -6.60 -15.42
N TYR A 55 -8.22 -7.71 -15.74
CA TYR A 55 -8.14 -8.87 -14.84
C TYR A 55 -7.43 -8.52 -13.53
N TYR A 56 -6.34 -7.76 -13.59
CA TYR A 56 -5.65 -7.26 -12.41
C TYR A 56 -6.57 -6.40 -11.54
N ARG A 57 -7.21 -5.36 -12.11
CA ARG A 57 -8.09 -4.44 -11.37
C ARG A 57 -9.26 -5.16 -10.71
N ALA A 58 -9.91 -6.07 -11.44
CA ALA A 58 -11.00 -6.87 -10.92
C ALA A 58 -10.55 -7.75 -9.72
N ALA A 59 -9.40 -8.40 -9.83
CA ALA A 59 -8.83 -9.19 -8.75
C ALA A 59 -8.42 -8.31 -7.54
N ASN A 60 -7.79 -7.16 -7.80
CA ASN A 60 -7.38 -6.21 -6.77
C ASN A 60 -8.57 -5.64 -6.00
N LYS A 61 -9.70 -5.41 -6.69
CA LYS A 61 -10.96 -4.99 -6.09
C LYS A 61 -11.54 -6.07 -5.17
N ILE A 62 -11.61 -7.33 -5.62
CA ILE A 62 -12.05 -8.45 -4.76
C ILE A 62 -11.17 -8.55 -3.50
N LYS A 63 -9.84 -8.48 -3.67
CA LYS A 63 -8.88 -8.54 -2.56
C LYS A 63 -9.15 -7.44 -1.53
N GLY A 64 -9.29 -6.20 -2.01
CA GLY A 64 -9.43 -5.02 -1.18
C GLY A 64 -10.78 -4.90 -0.48
N GLN A 65 -11.86 -5.31 -1.15
CA GLN A 65 -13.21 -5.39 -0.57
C GLN A 65 -13.41 -6.62 0.34
N ARG A 66 -12.37 -7.48 0.46
CA ARG A 66 -12.44 -8.77 1.17
C ARG A 66 -13.65 -9.60 0.75
N ASP A 67 -13.99 -9.59 -0.54
CA ASP A 67 -15.19 -10.24 -1.05
C ASP A 67 -14.98 -11.76 -1.18
N VAL A 68 -15.17 -12.44 -0.04
CA VAL A 68 -14.91 -13.88 0.14
C VAL A 68 -15.64 -14.77 -0.85
N MET A 69 -16.76 -14.30 -1.40
CA MET A 69 -17.57 -15.05 -2.37
C MET A 69 -16.87 -15.16 -3.73
N PHE A 70 -15.96 -14.23 -4.04
CA PHE A 70 -15.24 -14.19 -5.31
C PHE A 70 -13.74 -14.47 -5.17
N TYR A 71 -13.27 -14.96 -4.03
CA TYR A 71 -11.84 -15.25 -3.85
C TYR A 71 -11.30 -16.26 -4.86
N LYS A 72 -12.09 -17.25 -5.31
CA LYS A 72 -11.66 -18.16 -6.39
C LYS A 72 -11.41 -17.38 -7.69
N GLN A 73 -12.30 -16.48 -8.05
CA GLN A 73 -12.19 -15.62 -9.23
C GLN A 73 -11.00 -14.68 -9.10
N MET A 74 -10.74 -14.11 -7.90
CA MET A 74 -9.56 -13.30 -7.62
C MET A 74 -8.26 -14.04 -7.97
N TYR A 75 -8.11 -15.31 -7.56
CA TYR A 75 -6.93 -16.10 -7.89
C TYR A 75 -6.82 -16.41 -9.39
N VAL A 76 -7.94 -16.71 -10.07
CA VAL A 76 -7.95 -16.97 -11.53
C VAL A 76 -7.55 -15.73 -12.32
N LEU A 77 -8.21 -14.61 -12.05
CA LEU A 77 -7.99 -13.32 -12.71
C LEU A 77 -6.57 -12.81 -12.44
N GLY A 78 -6.17 -12.79 -11.16
CA GLY A 78 -4.86 -12.33 -10.72
C GLY A 78 -3.72 -13.16 -11.30
N ARG A 79 -3.87 -14.50 -11.34
CA ARG A 79 -2.87 -15.39 -11.95
C ARG A 79 -2.73 -15.16 -13.44
N LYS A 80 -3.84 -15.08 -14.19
CA LYS A 80 -3.79 -14.79 -15.63
C LYS A 80 -3.06 -13.47 -15.90
N ALA A 81 -3.33 -12.44 -15.10
CA ALA A 81 -2.65 -11.16 -15.23
C ALA A 81 -1.15 -11.26 -14.90
N ALA A 82 -0.80 -11.93 -13.79
CA ALA A 82 0.57 -12.11 -13.34
C ALA A 82 1.42 -12.92 -14.35
N ASP A 83 0.87 -14.01 -14.86
CA ASP A 83 1.51 -14.89 -15.84
C ASP A 83 1.66 -14.21 -17.22
N SER A 84 0.81 -13.21 -17.51
CA SER A 84 0.93 -12.36 -18.69
C SER A 84 1.94 -11.21 -18.51
N GLY A 85 2.67 -11.17 -17.39
CA GLY A 85 3.72 -10.17 -17.14
C GLY A 85 3.25 -8.89 -16.44
N HIS A 86 2.00 -8.81 -15.96
CA HIS A 86 1.51 -7.63 -15.27
C HIS A 86 2.14 -7.48 -13.89
N TRP A 87 3.08 -6.55 -13.72
CA TRP A 87 3.89 -6.45 -12.49
C TRP A 87 3.05 -6.21 -11.23
N LYS A 88 2.00 -5.36 -11.26
CA LYS A 88 1.12 -5.17 -10.09
C LYS A 88 0.37 -6.46 -9.73
N ALA A 89 0.03 -7.29 -10.72
CA ALA A 89 -0.62 -8.57 -10.49
C ALA A 89 0.37 -9.61 -9.96
N GLN A 90 1.61 -9.63 -10.45
CA GLN A 90 2.68 -10.46 -9.89
C GLN A 90 2.91 -10.13 -8.42
N LEU A 91 2.95 -8.84 -8.06
CA LEU A 91 3.11 -8.42 -6.67
C LEU A 91 1.92 -8.85 -5.81
N MET A 92 0.70 -8.55 -6.27
CA MET A 92 -0.55 -8.95 -5.60
C MET A 92 -0.63 -10.48 -5.43
N MET A 93 -0.27 -11.26 -6.45
CA MET A 93 -0.29 -12.71 -6.40
C MET A 93 0.80 -13.27 -5.48
N ALA A 94 1.98 -12.65 -5.42
CA ALA A 94 3.01 -13.01 -4.46
C ALA A 94 2.50 -12.84 -3.01
N GLU A 95 1.85 -11.72 -2.70
CA GLU A 95 1.22 -11.49 -1.40
C GLU A 95 0.15 -12.56 -1.08
N LEU A 96 -0.74 -12.84 -2.04
CA LEU A 96 -1.82 -13.83 -1.88
C LEU A 96 -1.29 -15.26 -1.69
N TYR A 97 -0.20 -15.62 -2.36
CA TYR A 97 0.43 -16.94 -2.24
C TYR A 97 1.28 -17.11 -0.98
N LEU A 98 1.73 -16.00 -0.37
CA LEU A 98 2.42 -15.99 0.91
C LEU A 98 1.47 -15.95 2.11
N ARG A 99 0.20 -15.60 1.89
CA ARG A 99 -0.83 -15.60 2.93
C ARG A 99 -1.02 -17.01 3.49
N ARG A 100 -0.87 -17.14 4.81
CA ARG A 100 -1.08 -18.41 5.51
C ARG A 100 -2.51 -18.91 5.31
N LYS A 101 -2.67 -20.24 5.27
CA LYS A 101 -3.98 -20.88 5.23
C LYS A 101 -4.85 -20.37 6.38
N ASN A 102 -6.07 -19.96 6.05
CA ASN A 102 -7.09 -19.57 6.99
C ASN A 102 -8.33 -20.43 6.72
N PRO A 103 -8.90 -21.14 7.71
CA PRO A 103 -10.09 -21.95 7.49
C PRO A 103 -11.34 -21.14 7.11
N SER A 104 -11.37 -19.84 7.42
CA SER A 104 -12.55 -18.99 7.23
C SER A 104 -12.73 -18.47 5.80
N TYR A 105 -11.73 -18.59 4.92
CA TYR A 105 -11.85 -18.14 3.52
C TYR A 105 -10.84 -18.83 2.60
N TYR A 106 -11.12 -18.79 1.29
CA TYR A 106 -10.30 -19.44 0.26
C TYR A 106 -8.88 -18.83 0.18
N VAL A 107 -7.85 -19.68 0.28
CA VAL A 107 -6.43 -19.30 0.18
C VAL A 107 -5.65 -20.37 -0.58
N GLU A 108 -4.88 -19.97 -1.58
CA GLU A 108 -3.95 -20.85 -2.30
C GLU A 108 -2.50 -20.61 -1.83
N PHE A 109 -2.13 -21.08 -0.64
CA PHE A 109 -0.75 -20.91 -0.15
C PHE A 109 0.25 -21.63 -1.06
N ASN A 110 1.12 -20.87 -1.73
CA ASN A 110 2.10 -21.36 -2.71
C ASN A 110 3.40 -20.51 -2.70
N PRO A 111 4.25 -20.67 -1.67
CA PRO A 111 5.42 -19.82 -1.50
C PRO A 111 6.45 -19.97 -2.62
N GLN A 112 6.50 -21.12 -3.30
CA GLN A 112 7.38 -21.35 -4.45
C GLN A 112 6.97 -20.47 -5.64
N GLN A 113 5.68 -20.44 -5.98
CA GLN A 113 5.20 -19.57 -7.05
C GLN A 113 5.32 -18.09 -6.67
N ALA A 114 5.05 -17.75 -5.40
CA ALA A 114 5.30 -16.38 -4.91
C ALA A 114 6.75 -15.96 -5.15
N ARG A 115 7.71 -16.85 -4.88
CA ARG A 115 9.13 -16.57 -5.11
C ARG A 115 9.43 -16.28 -6.58
N VAL A 116 8.85 -17.04 -7.51
CA VAL A 116 9.04 -16.79 -8.95
C VAL A 116 8.66 -15.36 -9.31
N TYR A 117 7.49 -14.90 -8.84
CA TYR A 117 7.07 -13.51 -9.04
C TYR A 117 7.97 -12.50 -8.33
N LEU A 118 8.35 -12.76 -7.08
CA LEU A 118 9.26 -11.87 -6.34
C LEU A 118 10.62 -11.74 -7.05
N ASP A 119 11.19 -12.83 -7.55
CA ASP A 119 12.48 -12.81 -8.26
C ASP A 119 12.37 -11.98 -9.56
N ILE A 120 11.27 -12.08 -10.30
CA ILE A 120 11.00 -11.24 -11.48
C ILE A 120 10.92 -9.76 -11.08
N LEU A 121 10.14 -9.45 -10.04
CA LEU A 121 9.91 -8.08 -9.58
C LEU A 121 11.18 -7.44 -9.00
N MET A 122 12.00 -8.20 -8.28
CA MET A 122 13.29 -7.72 -7.76
C MET A 122 14.27 -7.41 -8.91
N ARG A 123 14.29 -8.18 -10.00
CA ARG A 123 15.07 -7.84 -11.21
C ARG A 123 14.62 -6.53 -11.85
N GLN A 124 13.35 -6.18 -11.69
CA GLN A 124 12.78 -4.92 -12.16
C GLN A 124 12.87 -3.80 -11.11
N ASN A 125 13.59 -4.00 -10.00
CA ASN A 125 13.71 -3.06 -8.90
C ASN A 125 12.37 -2.61 -8.28
N VAL A 126 11.37 -3.49 -8.28
CA VAL A 126 10.10 -3.21 -7.60
C VAL A 126 10.33 -3.24 -6.08
N ALA A 127 10.36 -2.07 -5.45
CA ALA A 127 10.77 -1.92 -4.05
C ALA A 127 10.03 -2.85 -3.07
N LYS A 128 8.70 -2.95 -3.18
CA LYS A 128 7.85 -3.79 -2.31
C LYS A 128 8.18 -5.30 -2.39
N SER A 129 8.75 -5.78 -3.51
CA SER A 129 9.16 -7.18 -3.63
C SER A 129 10.30 -7.54 -2.68
N PHE A 130 11.23 -6.62 -2.45
CA PHE A 130 12.30 -6.77 -1.45
C PHE A 130 11.73 -6.76 -0.03
N ALA A 131 10.74 -5.90 0.26
CA ALA A 131 10.05 -5.87 1.56
C ALA A 131 9.33 -7.20 1.86
N LEU A 132 8.58 -7.75 0.90
CA LEU A 132 7.94 -9.07 1.04
C LEU A 132 8.96 -10.19 1.28
N MET A 133 10.14 -10.09 0.66
CA MET A 133 11.24 -11.01 0.92
C MET A 133 11.77 -10.89 2.36
N VAL A 134 11.83 -9.70 2.96
CA VAL A 134 12.20 -9.51 4.39
C VAL A 134 11.28 -10.34 5.29
N GLU A 135 9.96 -10.17 5.12
CA GLU A 135 8.92 -10.80 5.95
C GLU A 135 8.88 -12.32 5.79
N ASN A 136 9.14 -12.80 4.57
CA ASN A 136 8.91 -14.20 4.19
C ASN A 136 10.20 -15.00 3.96
N ARG A 137 11.39 -14.39 4.13
CA ARG A 137 12.71 -15.00 3.89
C ARG A 137 12.85 -16.42 4.44
N ARG A 138 12.31 -16.69 5.64
CA ARG A 138 12.38 -17.99 6.31
C ARG A 138 11.78 -19.15 5.50
N LEU A 139 10.93 -18.86 4.52
CA LEU A 139 10.34 -19.85 3.62
C LEU A 139 11.33 -20.30 2.53
N TYR A 140 12.46 -19.60 2.35
CA TYR A 140 13.41 -19.81 1.26
C TYR A 140 14.80 -20.13 1.81
N LYS A 141 15.06 -21.42 2.06
CA LYS A 141 16.28 -21.89 2.74
C LYS A 141 17.58 -21.61 1.99
N ASP A 142 17.50 -21.52 0.67
CA ASP A 142 18.63 -21.28 -0.23
C ASP A 142 18.96 -19.79 -0.41
N VAL A 143 18.12 -18.88 0.12
CA VAL A 143 18.41 -17.44 0.10
C VAL A 143 19.45 -17.12 1.16
N LYS A 144 20.67 -16.80 0.72
CA LYS A 144 21.80 -16.43 1.59
C LYS A 144 21.76 -14.96 2.00
N THR A 145 21.32 -14.06 1.12
CA THR A 145 21.16 -12.62 1.38
C THR A 145 20.43 -12.38 2.70
N PRO A 146 20.97 -11.59 3.65
CA PRO A 146 20.35 -11.36 4.95
C PRO A 146 19.15 -10.41 4.85
N GLN A 147 18.22 -10.50 5.80
CA GLN A 147 17.04 -9.62 5.87
C GLN A 147 17.41 -8.13 5.84
N SER A 148 18.50 -7.75 6.51
CA SER A 148 18.98 -6.36 6.52
C SER A 148 19.31 -5.83 5.12
N ALA A 149 19.80 -6.68 4.22
CA ALA A 149 20.14 -6.27 2.86
C ALA A 149 18.88 -6.06 2.01
N PHE A 150 17.90 -6.96 2.12
CA PHE A 150 16.59 -6.77 1.49
C PHE A 150 15.87 -5.52 2.01
N LEU A 151 15.86 -5.30 3.33
CA LEU A 151 15.24 -4.14 3.95
C LEU A 151 15.88 -2.83 3.47
N PHE A 152 17.21 -2.78 3.47
CA PHE A 152 17.93 -1.60 3.01
C PHE A 152 17.72 -1.35 1.51
N GLN A 153 17.70 -2.41 0.69
CA GLN A 153 17.41 -2.28 -0.74
C GLN A 153 15.98 -1.79 -1.00
N ALA A 154 14.98 -2.31 -0.26
CA ALA A 154 13.60 -1.84 -0.36
C ALA A 154 13.50 -0.34 -0.06
N ALA A 155 14.12 0.11 1.05
CA ALA A 155 14.18 1.52 1.41
C ALA A 155 14.93 2.36 0.36
N ALA A 156 16.04 1.85 -0.19
CA ALA A 156 16.80 2.54 -1.22
C ALA A 156 16.06 2.67 -2.56
N LEU A 157 15.12 1.76 -2.83
CA LEU A 157 14.26 1.81 -4.00
C LEU A 157 12.96 2.60 -3.80
N GLY A 158 12.75 3.23 -2.64
CA GLY A 158 11.57 4.05 -2.42
C GLY A 158 10.43 3.38 -1.66
N ASP A 159 10.57 2.15 -1.14
CA ASP A 159 9.48 1.51 -0.40
C ASP A 159 9.20 2.26 0.91
N PRO A 160 8.03 2.91 1.08
CA PRO A 160 7.82 3.84 2.19
C PRO A 160 7.85 3.18 3.57
N GLU A 161 7.29 1.97 3.71
CA GLU A 161 7.31 1.22 4.98
C GLU A 161 8.74 0.80 5.36
N SER A 162 9.53 0.36 4.38
CA SER A 162 10.94 0.03 4.59
C SER A 162 11.76 1.27 4.92
N MET A 163 11.48 2.43 4.32
CA MET A 163 12.11 3.71 4.68
C MET A 163 11.86 4.06 6.15
N VAL A 164 10.62 3.96 6.63
CA VAL A 164 10.30 4.18 8.06
C VAL A 164 11.03 3.18 8.95
N SER A 165 11.05 1.91 8.56
CA SER A 165 11.74 0.85 9.30
C SER A 165 13.25 1.11 9.41
N VAL A 166 13.90 1.51 8.31
CA VAL A 166 15.32 1.91 8.32
C VAL A 166 15.54 3.18 9.13
N ALA A 167 14.62 4.15 9.09
CA ALA A 167 14.72 5.35 9.93
C ALA A 167 14.66 5.02 11.43
N LYS A 168 13.80 4.08 11.85
CA LYS A 168 13.76 3.58 13.24
C LYS A 168 15.08 2.90 13.64
N ILE A 169 15.71 2.15 12.73
CA ILE A 169 17.04 1.58 12.97
C ILE A 169 18.08 2.69 13.13
N PHE A 170 18.06 3.72 12.28
CA PHE A 170 18.95 4.88 12.39
C PHE A 170 18.76 5.63 13.72
N GLN A 171 17.53 5.82 14.20
CA GLN A 171 17.27 6.36 15.54
C GLN A 171 17.91 5.51 16.64
N THR A 172 17.78 4.18 16.54
CA THR A 172 18.34 3.23 17.51
C THR A 172 19.88 3.32 17.56
N VAL A 173 20.54 3.49 16.41
CA VAL A 173 22.00 3.69 16.34
C VAL A 173 22.42 5.16 16.45
N LYS A 174 21.53 6.05 16.93
CA LYS A 174 21.78 7.48 17.20
C LYS A 174 22.14 8.33 15.97
N ARG A 175 21.76 7.89 14.77
CA ARG A 175 21.87 8.66 13.52
C ARG A 175 20.59 9.44 13.25
N PHE A 176 20.29 10.39 14.14
CA PHE A 176 19.02 11.12 14.11
C PHE A 176 18.81 11.96 12.84
N ASP A 177 19.86 12.59 12.32
CA ASP A 177 19.76 13.38 11.10
C ASP A 177 19.43 12.51 9.87
N ASP A 178 20.04 11.33 9.77
CA ASP A 178 19.75 10.38 8.69
C ASP A 178 18.34 9.80 8.81
N ALA A 179 17.89 9.49 10.04
CA ALA A 179 16.52 9.07 10.28
C ALA A 179 15.52 10.17 9.85
N ASN A 180 15.76 11.42 10.25
CA ASN A 180 14.90 12.55 9.90
C ASN A 180 14.86 12.80 8.39
N LYS A 181 16.00 12.66 7.70
CA LYS A 181 16.07 12.76 6.24
C LYS A 181 15.21 11.70 5.57
N LEU A 182 15.28 10.46 6.03
CA LEU A 182 14.51 9.35 5.46
C LEU A 182 13.01 9.47 5.76
N LEU A 183 12.64 9.86 6.98
CA LEU A 183 11.23 10.15 7.34
C LEU A 183 10.66 11.30 6.54
N SER A 184 11.44 12.37 6.33
CA SER A 184 11.02 13.49 5.48
C SER A 184 10.75 13.05 4.04
N CYS A 185 11.52 12.08 3.55
CA CYS A 185 11.28 11.50 2.23
C CYS A 185 9.96 10.69 2.19
N THR A 186 9.72 9.84 3.18
CA THR A 186 8.47 9.08 3.30
C THR A 186 7.25 10.01 3.30
N LEU A 187 7.28 11.09 4.08
CA LEU A 187 6.17 12.05 4.18
C LEU A 187 5.95 12.84 2.89
N LYS A 188 7.01 13.12 2.13
CA LYS A 188 6.91 13.83 0.84
C LYS A 188 6.03 13.09 -0.16
N TYR A 189 6.03 11.75 -0.11
CA TYR A 189 5.27 10.91 -1.04
C TYR A 189 4.03 10.29 -0.38
N ASP A 190 3.55 10.87 0.73
CA ASP A 190 2.35 10.43 1.48
C ASP A 190 2.30 8.91 1.72
N GLY A 191 3.47 8.28 1.93
CA GLY A 191 3.61 6.83 2.10
C GLY A 191 3.89 6.42 3.54
N GLY A 192 3.94 5.11 3.82
CA GLY A 192 4.50 4.56 5.05
C GLY A 192 3.52 3.79 5.94
N GLY A 193 2.22 3.83 5.64
CA GLY A 193 1.22 2.88 6.13
C GLY A 193 1.31 2.55 7.60
N ALA A 194 1.26 1.26 7.91
CA ALA A 194 1.34 0.73 9.27
C ALA A 194 2.65 1.11 9.98
N ALA A 195 3.77 1.26 9.26
CA ALA A 195 5.04 1.65 9.89
C ALA A 195 5.01 3.09 10.42
N LEU A 196 4.30 4.00 9.74
CA LEU A 196 4.05 5.36 10.24
C LEU A 196 3.06 5.37 11.40
N ASP A 197 2.04 4.51 11.40
CA ASP A 197 1.12 4.35 12.52
C ASP A 197 1.85 3.89 13.81
N ASP A 198 2.73 2.90 13.68
CA ASP A 198 3.60 2.43 14.75
C ASP A 198 4.54 3.55 15.25
N LEU A 199 5.13 4.33 14.34
CA LEU A 199 6.00 5.45 14.69
C LEU A 199 5.22 6.58 15.37
N ALA A 200 4.01 6.88 14.88
CA ALA A 200 3.12 7.87 15.48
C ALA A 200 2.84 7.50 16.94
N THR A 201 2.51 6.23 17.18
CA THR A 201 2.27 5.65 18.49
C THR A 201 3.45 5.84 19.44
N ASP A 202 4.67 5.52 18.99
CA ASP A 202 5.89 5.70 19.79
C ASP A 202 6.14 7.18 20.13
N VAL A 203 5.96 8.07 19.16
CA VAL A 203 6.15 9.52 19.34
C VAL A 203 5.16 10.09 20.35
N VAL A 204 3.85 9.81 20.20
CA VAL A 204 2.84 10.36 21.13
C VAL A 204 2.95 9.77 22.53
N PHE A 205 3.36 8.50 22.65
CA PHE A 205 3.56 7.85 23.95
C PHE A 205 4.66 8.54 24.78
N HIS A 206 5.72 9.02 24.12
CA HIS A 206 6.84 9.71 24.76
C HIS A 206 6.72 11.25 24.76
N ALA A 207 5.67 11.82 24.14
CA ALA A 207 5.53 13.26 23.95
C ALA A 207 5.41 14.06 25.26
N GLY A 208 4.86 13.48 26.33
CA GLY A 208 4.65 14.18 27.59
C GLY A 208 3.87 15.50 27.42
N LYS A 209 4.47 16.64 27.81
CA LYS A 209 3.91 17.99 27.59
C LYS A 209 4.52 18.72 26.38
N ASN A 210 5.34 18.03 25.57
CA ASN A 210 5.96 18.64 24.40
C ASN A 210 4.97 18.69 23.23
N MET A 211 4.40 19.87 22.98
CA MET A 211 3.44 20.08 21.90
C MET A 211 3.99 19.75 20.50
N GLN A 212 5.31 19.89 20.28
CA GLN A 212 5.91 19.57 18.99
C GLN A 212 5.87 18.06 18.72
N GLU A 213 6.08 17.23 19.73
CA GLU A 213 5.97 15.76 19.60
C GLU A 213 4.52 15.33 19.37
N TRP A 214 3.56 15.97 20.02
CA TRP A 214 2.12 15.76 19.73
C TRP A 214 1.77 16.09 18.28
N ASN A 215 2.20 17.27 17.79
CA ASN A 215 2.00 17.66 16.39
C ASN A 215 2.64 16.65 15.44
N LYS A 216 3.86 16.21 15.74
CA LYS A 216 4.61 15.24 14.95
C LYS A 216 3.89 13.90 14.90
N GLY A 217 3.53 13.32 16.04
CA GLY A 217 2.82 12.06 16.13
C GLY A 217 1.47 12.07 15.41
N PHE A 218 0.64 13.10 15.63
CA PHE A 218 -0.64 13.21 14.92
C PHE A 218 -0.48 13.44 13.42
N SER A 219 0.58 14.13 12.98
CA SER A 219 0.85 14.25 11.53
C SER A 219 1.28 12.92 10.90
N TYR A 220 1.97 12.05 11.64
CA TYR A 220 2.28 10.69 11.20
C TYR A 220 1.03 9.80 11.08
N TYR A 221 0.08 9.86 12.02
CA TYR A 221 -1.18 9.16 11.86
C TYR A 221 -1.97 9.61 10.63
N LEU A 222 -2.05 10.93 10.36
CA LEU A 222 -2.70 11.40 9.13
C LEU A 222 -1.97 10.99 7.86
N ALA A 223 -0.63 10.96 7.86
CA ALA A 223 0.15 10.48 6.72
C ALA A 223 -0.04 8.96 6.51
N ALA A 224 -0.10 8.17 7.58
CA ALA A 224 -0.46 6.75 7.50
C ALA A 224 -1.86 6.57 6.88
N ALA A 225 -2.86 7.34 7.34
CA ALA A 225 -4.21 7.33 6.79
C ALA A 225 -4.24 7.71 5.30
N LYS A 226 -3.51 8.75 4.88
CA LYS A 226 -3.39 9.13 3.46
C LYS A 226 -2.86 8.00 2.58
N SER A 227 -1.91 7.21 3.10
CA SER A 227 -1.31 6.10 2.35
C SER A 227 -2.23 4.88 2.19
N GLY A 228 -3.43 4.91 2.79
CA GLY A 228 -4.42 3.82 2.75
C GLY A 228 -4.62 3.13 4.11
N TYR A 229 -3.76 3.38 5.10
CA TYR A 229 -3.91 2.82 6.45
C TYR A 229 -4.89 3.65 7.29
N ILE A 230 -6.15 3.69 6.85
CA ILE A 230 -7.19 4.59 7.38
C ILE A 230 -7.47 4.40 8.88
N ASP A 231 -7.23 3.19 9.40
CA ASP A 231 -7.37 2.84 10.81
C ASP A 231 -6.45 3.68 11.72
N ALA A 232 -5.38 4.27 11.17
CA ALA A 232 -4.53 5.24 11.89
C ALA A 232 -5.31 6.44 12.46
N LEU A 233 -6.47 6.77 11.88
CA LEU A 233 -7.36 7.79 12.43
C LEU A 233 -7.89 7.41 13.82
N SER A 234 -8.05 6.12 14.11
CA SER A 234 -8.46 5.66 15.45
C SER A 234 -7.37 5.94 16.50
N GLY A 235 -6.09 5.86 16.11
CA GLY A 235 -4.96 6.22 16.96
C GLY A 235 -5.04 7.69 17.39
N ILE A 236 -5.33 8.60 16.46
CA ILE A 236 -5.54 10.01 16.77
C ILE A 236 -6.61 10.20 17.85
N MET A 237 -7.77 9.59 17.65
CA MET A 237 -8.91 9.72 18.57
C MET A 237 -8.59 9.17 19.96
N PHE A 238 -7.95 8.01 20.00
CA PHE A 238 -7.61 7.31 21.24
C PHE A 238 -6.57 8.08 22.05
N TYR A 239 -5.47 8.52 21.42
CA TYR A 239 -4.40 9.23 22.12
C TYR A 239 -4.78 10.68 22.47
N ASP A 240 -5.66 11.33 21.69
CA ASP A 240 -6.20 12.64 22.06
C ASP A 240 -7.01 12.54 23.37
N ASP A 241 -7.94 11.59 23.48
CA ASP A 241 -8.77 11.47 24.68
C ASP A 241 -8.01 10.86 25.88
N ARG A 242 -7.23 9.80 25.66
CA ARG A 242 -6.54 9.07 26.74
C ARG A 242 -5.36 9.84 27.31
N ASP A 243 -4.57 10.50 26.48
CA ASP A 243 -3.24 11.01 26.88
C ASP A 243 -3.12 12.53 26.72
N PHE A 244 -3.54 13.11 25.60
CA PHE A 244 -3.41 14.54 25.35
C PHE A 244 -4.34 15.35 26.28
N ARG A 245 -5.64 15.08 26.22
CA ARG A 245 -6.66 15.82 26.95
C ARG A 245 -6.42 15.87 28.46
N PRO A 246 -6.04 14.78 29.16
CA PRO A 246 -5.74 14.87 30.59
C PRO A 246 -4.56 15.78 30.92
N ARG A 247 -3.58 15.93 30.00
CA ARG A 247 -2.37 16.74 30.19
C ARG A 247 -2.59 18.22 29.88
N PHE A 248 -3.34 18.52 28.82
CA PHE A 248 -3.52 19.88 28.31
C PHE A 248 -4.88 20.50 28.67
N LYS A 249 -5.84 19.68 29.16
CA LYS A 249 -7.19 20.10 29.57
C LYS A 249 -8.09 20.58 28.42
N TYR A 250 -7.76 20.23 27.18
CA TYR A 250 -8.58 20.41 25.99
C TYR A 250 -8.31 19.28 24.99
N TYR A 251 -9.23 19.05 24.05
CA TYR A 251 -9.01 18.13 22.93
C TYR A 251 -8.09 18.76 21.90
N TYR A 252 -7.09 18.03 21.43
CA TYR A 252 -6.24 18.48 20.32
C TYR A 252 -7.12 18.83 19.10
N PHE A 253 -8.09 17.97 18.81
CA PHE A 253 -9.05 18.16 17.73
C PHE A 253 -10.35 18.76 18.30
N THR A 254 -10.33 20.06 18.58
CA THR A 254 -11.45 20.79 19.24
C THR A 254 -12.76 20.84 18.44
N ASN A 255 -12.75 20.54 17.13
CA ASN A 255 -13.93 20.58 16.28
C ASN A 255 -14.65 19.22 16.28
N PRO A 256 -15.89 19.10 16.82
CA PRO A 256 -16.62 17.83 16.84
C PRO A 256 -16.87 17.22 15.45
N GLU A 257 -17.01 18.06 14.42
CA GLU A 257 -17.16 17.60 13.03
C GLU A 257 -15.87 16.91 12.55
N TYR A 258 -14.70 17.27 13.07
CA TYR A 258 -13.44 16.59 12.74
C TYR A 258 -13.49 15.12 13.19
N ALA A 259 -13.92 14.87 14.43
CA ALA A 259 -14.08 13.52 14.97
C ALA A 259 -15.15 12.73 14.21
N ARG A 260 -16.29 13.37 13.85
CA ARG A 260 -17.32 12.75 13.02
C ARG A 260 -16.74 12.29 11.68
N ARG A 261 -16.00 13.16 10.99
CA ARG A 261 -15.41 12.84 9.68
C ARG A 261 -14.40 11.71 9.76
N MET A 262 -13.55 11.67 10.80
CA MET A 262 -12.64 10.54 11.01
C MET A 262 -13.40 9.22 11.13
N HIS A 263 -14.46 9.17 11.94
CA HIS A 263 -15.32 8.00 12.04
C HIS A 263 -15.99 7.63 10.72
N THR A 264 -16.59 8.60 10.03
CA THR A 264 -17.25 8.36 8.74
C THR A 264 -16.27 7.78 7.73
N LEU A 265 -15.04 8.30 7.64
CA LEU A 265 -14.04 7.78 6.72
C LEU A 265 -13.62 6.35 7.03
N MET A 266 -13.40 6.02 8.31
CA MET A 266 -13.11 4.63 8.71
C MET A 266 -14.24 3.69 8.28
N VAL A 267 -15.51 4.08 8.45
CA VAL A 267 -16.67 3.27 8.03
C VAL A 267 -16.79 3.15 6.51
N LEU A 268 -16.58 4.24 5.77
CA LEU A 268 -16.66 4.23 4.30
C LEU A 268 -15.51 3.43 3.67
N ALA A 269 -14.35 3.41 4.32
CA ALA A 269 -13.18 2.66 3.87
C ALA A 269 -13.24 1.17 4.26
N ASP A 270 -13.97 0.80 5.31
CA ASP A 270 -14.03 -0.57 5.81
C ASP A 270 -14.73 -1.53 4.82
N PRO A 271 -14.06 -2.60 4.37
CA PRO A 271 -14.61 -3.57 3.43
C PRO A 271 -15.81 -4.37 3.96
N LEU A 272 -16.01 -4.41 5.28
CA LEU A 272 -17.13 -5.10 5.91
C LEU A 272 -18.46 -4.33 5.80
N PHE A 273 -18.41 -3.03 5.48
CA PHE A 273 -19.60 -2.19 5.42
C PHE A 273 -19.95 -1.78 4.00
N TYR A 274 -21.22 -1.99 3.65
CA TYR A 274 -21.81 -1.39 2.47
C TYR A 274 -22.31 0.02 2.78
N HIS A 275 -22.08 0.95 1.87
CA HIS A 275 -22.57 2.32 1.92
C HIS A 275 -23.12 2.76 0.56
N ASP A 276 -23.86 3.86 0.56
CA ASP A 276 -24.43 4.42 -0.67
C ASP A 276 -23.33 5.17 -1.45
N ASP A 277 -23.20 4.87 -2.74
CA ASP A 277 -22.33 5.63 -3.66
C ASP A 277 -23.01 6.96 -4.01
N ILE A 278 -22.76 7.98 -3.19
CA ILE A 278 -23.36 9.30 -3.38
C ILE A 278 -22.69 10.12 -4.50
N SER A 279 -21.59 9.63 -5.08
CA SER A 279 -20.92 10.29 -6.21
C SER A 279 -21.78 10.23 -7.49
N GLN A 280 -22.67 9.24 -7.58
CA GLN A 280 -23.54 9.03 -8.74
C GLN A 280 -24.98 9.51 -8.46
N LYS A 281 -25.22 10.81 -8.69
CA LYS A 281 -26.56 11.40 -8.55
C LYS A 281 -27.62 10.60 -9.32
N GLY A 282 -28.69 10.18 -8.64
CA GLY A 282 -29.84 9.52 -9.23
C GLY A 282 -29.74 7.99 -9.39
N LYS A 283 -28.59 7.38 -9.09
CA LYS A 283 -28.45 5.91 -9.04
C LYS A 283 -28.31 5.47 -7.58
N LYS A 284 -29.25 4.66 -7.10
CA LYS A 284 -29.10 3.97 -5.80
C LYS A 284 -28.16 2.79 -5.99
N ARG A 285 -26.85 3.02 -5.82
CA ARG A 285 -25.80 1.99 -5.86
C ARG A 285 -25.21 1.84 -4.47
N ARG A 286 -25.09 0.59 -4.02
CA ARG A 286 -24.42 0.22 -2.77
C ARG A 286 -23.04 -0.31 -3.11
N VAL A 287 -22.03 0.13 -2.40
CA VAL A 287 -20.63 -0.27 -2.59
C VAL A 287 -19.99 -0.60 -1.25
N GLN A 288 -18.97 -1.45 -1.26
CA GLN A 288 -18.17 -1.75 -0.07
C GLN A 288 -16.95 -0.84 -0.02
N GLY A 289 -16.46 -0.59 1.19
CA GLY A 289 -15.10 -0.08 1.42
C GLY A 289 -14.03 -1.01 0.85
N ASN A 290 -12.78 -0.55 0.85
CA ASN A 290 -11.67 -1.26 0.22
C ASN A 290 -10.34 -0.85 0.87
N ASP A 291 -9.66 -1.84 1.45
CA ASP A 291 -8.38 -1.65 2.16
C ASP A 291 -7.20 -1.28 1.25
N ASN A 292 -7.31 -1.52 -0.06
CA ASN A 292 -6.23 -1.25 -1.01
C ASN A 292 -6.26 0.20 -1.53
N TYR A 293 -7.27 1.00 -1.17
CA TYR A 293 -7.36 2.38 -1.64
C TYR A 293 -6.40 3.29 -0.88
N SER A 294 -5.85 4.24 -1.63
CA SER A 294 -5.10 5.37 -1.10
C SER A 294 -6.00 6.61 -1.00
N TYR A 295 -5.65 7.52 -0.09
CA TYR A 295 -6.38 8.77 0.14
C TYR A 295 -5.48 10.00 -0.03
N PRO A 296 -4.84 10.18 -1.20
CA PRO A 296 -3.88 11.28 -1.42
C PRO A 296 -4.51 12.66 -1.22
N ASN A 297 -5.83 12.77 -1.39
CA ASN A 297 -6.59 14.01 -1.22
C ASN A 297 -7.23 14.16 0.18
N LEU A 298 -6.82 13.38 1.19
CA LEU A 298 -7.40 13.41 2.55
C LEU A 298 -7.51 14.82 3.14
N ASN A 299 -6.50 15.66 2.88
CA ASN A 299 -6.44 17.05 3.35
C ASN A 299 -7.59 17.95 2.83
N LYS A 300 -8.28 17.56 1.75
CA LYS A 300 -9.46 18.28 1.26
C LYS A 300 -10.67 18.14 2.18
N VAL A 301 -10.70 17.10 3.02
CA VAL A 301 -11.80 16.79 3.95
C VAL A 301 -11.36 16.90 5.41
N LEU A 302 -10.14 16.43 5.70
CA LEU A 302 -9.49 16.44 7.02
C LEU A 302 -8.12 17.13 6.94
N PRO A 303 -8.08 18.47 6.78
CA PRO A 303 -6.83 19.22 6.88
C PRO A 303 -6.25 19.17 8.31
N PHE A 304 -4.92 19.08 8.45
CA PHE A 304 -4.26 19.00 9.76
C PHE A 304 -4.57 20.24 10.63
N PRO A 305 -4.86 20.08 11.95
CA PRO A 305 -5.17 21.20 12.86
C PRO A 305 -4.01 22.20 13.06
N PRO A 306 -4.30 23.42 13.55
CA PRO A 306 -5.62 23.93 13.93
C PRO A 306 -6.45 24.37 12.72
N VAL A 307 -7.69 23.87 12.63
CA VAL A 307 -8.64 24.26 11.56
C VAL A 307 -9.93 24.77 12.17
N LYS A 308 -10.20 26.07 12.00
CA LYS A 308 -11.40 26.73 12.54
C LYS A 308 -12.67 26.27 11.83
N ASN A 309 -12.64 26.20 10.50
CA ASN A 309 -13.76 25.78 9.66
C ASN A 309 -13.29 24.66 8.73
N LEU A 310 -13.97 23.52 8.76
CA LEU A 310 -13.68 22.42 7.85
C LEU A 310 -14.28 22.70 6.45
N PRO A 311 -13.61 22.28 5.36
CA PRO A 311 -14.17 22.39 4.01
C PRO A 311 -15.53 21.68 3.91
N PRO A 312 -16.49 22.16 3.09
CA PRO A 312 -17.72 21.44 2.84
C PRO A 312 -17.43 20.02 2.33
N TRP A 313 -18.08 19.04 2.94
CA TRP A 313 -17.99 17.65 2.52
C TRP A 313 -19.33 16.98 2.79
N ASN A 314 -19.83 16.28 1.79
CA ASN A 314 -21.13 15.61 1.80
C ASN A 314 -21.00 14.10 2.05
N ASP A 315 -19.90 13.66 2.66
CA ASP A 315 -19.53 12.25 2.88
C ASP A 315 -19.14 11.48 1.59
N ASP A 316 -18.81 12.17 0.49
CA ASP A 316 -18.35 11.54 -0.76
C ASP A 316 -16.90 11.12 -0.62
N ILE A 317 -16.64 9.81 -0.50
CA ILE A 317 -15.27 9.28 -0.39
C ILE A 317 -14.48 9.43 -1.70
N THR A 318 -15.14 9.55 -2.86
CA THR A 318 -14.46 9.54 -4.16
C THR A 318 -13.60 10.77 -4.40
N ILE A 319 -13.82 11.87 -3.66
CA ILE A 319 -12.98 13.07 -3.74
C ILE A 319 -11.62 12.88 -3.05
N LEU A 320 -11.49 11.83 -2.24
CA LEU A 320 -10.28 11.49 -1.49
C LEU A 320 -9.35 10.56 -2.27
N LEU A 321 -9.95 9.72 -3.12
CA LEU A 321 -9.29 8.69 -3.89
C LEU A 321 -8.35 9.27 -4.96
N SER A 322 -7.40 8.44 -5.41
CA SER A 322 -6.69 8.66 -6.66
C SER A 322 -7.64 8.50 -7.86
N ASP A 323 -7.26 8.99 -9.04
CA ASP A 323 -8.08 8.82 -10.25
C ASP A 323 -8.26 7.34 -10.62
N GLU A 324 -7.24 6.51 -10.35
CA GLU A 324 -7.27 5.06 -10.53
C GLU A 324 -8.26 4.41 -9.55
N ASP A 325 -8.11 4.66 -8.25
CA ASP A 325 -8.97 4.10 -7.20
C ASP A 325 -10.42 4.54 -7.37
N LYS A 326 -10.66 5.79 -7.79
CA LYS A 326 -11.99 6.31 -8.10
C LYS A 326 -12.65 5.55 -9.26
N ARG A 327 -11.92 5.28 -10.34
CA ARG A 327 -12.45 4.47 -11.45
C ARG A 327 -12.81 3.07 -10.98
N ASP A 328 -11.92 2.44 -10.21
CA ASP A 328 -12.14 1.09 -9.69
C ASP A 328 -13.33 1.05 -8.72
N TYR A 329 -13.50 2.07 -7.87
CA TYR A 329 -14.67 2.24 -6.99
C TYR A 329 -15.98 2.30 -7.81
N GLN A 330 -15.97 3.06 -8.90
CA GLN A 330 -17.13 3.28 -9.76
C GLN A 330 -17.44 2.12 -10.72
N THR A 331 -16.50 1.20 -10.93
CA THR A 331 -16.65 0.09 -11.89
C THR A 331 -17.31 -1.14 -11.27
N ASP A 332 -18.34 -1.68 -11.90
CA ASP A 332 -18.97 -2.96 -11.53
C ASP A 332 -18.47 -4.07 -12.47
N TYR A 333 -17.50 -4.86 -11.98
CA TYR A 333 -16.96 -5.98 -12.74
C TYR A 333 -17.87 -7.21 -12.61
N ASP A 334 -18.15 -7.86 -13.75
CA ASP A 334 -18.71 -9.21 -13.75
C ASP A 334 -17.59 -10.23 -13.56
N TYR A 335 -17.23 -10.49 -12.31
CA TYR A 335 -16.14 -11.40 -11.94
C TYR A 335 -16.33 -12.81 -12.51
N LYS A 336 -17.57 -13.30 -12.62
CA LYS A 336 -17.86 -14.64 -13.12
C LYS A 336 -17.66 -14.70 -14.63
N ARG A 337 -18.14 -13.71 -15.37
CA ARG A 337 -17.91 -13.61 -16.82
C ARG A 337 -16.42 -13.50 -17.13
N LEU A 338 -15.71 -12.60 -16.46
CA LEU A 338 -14.26 -12.42 -16.67
C LEU A 338 -13.48 -13.71 -16.37
N ALA A 339 -13.80 -14.40 -15.28
CA ALA A 339 -13.14 -15.68 -14.98
C ALA A 339 -13.47 -16.78 -16.00
N LYS A 340 -14.69 -16.79 -16.56
CA LYS A 340 -15.11 -17.73 -17.60
C LYS A 340 -14.38 -17.48 -18.92
N GLU A 341 -14.17 -16.22 -19.29
CA GLU A 341 -13.41 -15.85 -20.51
C GLU A 341 -11.99 -16.45 -20.48
N ILE A 342 -11.31 -16.38 -19.34
CA ILE A 342 -9.97 -16.98 -19.16
C ILE A 342 -10.00 -18.51 -19.33
N GLN A 343 -11.05 -19.16 -18.82
CA GLN A 343 -11.19 -20.62 -18.95
C GLN A 343 -11.46 -21.05 -20.39
N VAL A 344 -12.16 -20.23 -21.17
CA VAL A 344 -12.39 -20.46 -22.60
C VAL A 344 -11.10 -20.20 -23.40
N ASP A 345 -10.34 -19.15 -23.06
CA ASP A 345 -9.03 -18.86 -23.66
C ASP A 345 -7.99 -19.97 -23.40
N GLY A 346 -8.16 -20.74 -22.32
CA GLY A 346 -7.35 -21.91 -21.97
C GLY A 346 -7.90 -23.25 -22.46
N LEU A 347 -8.99 -23.24 -23.24
CA LEU A 347 -9.57 -24.40 -23.91
C LEU A 347 -9.21 -24.36 -25.41
N LEU A 348 -7.92 -24.60 -25.69
CA LEU A 348 -7.38 -25.41 -26.80
C LEU A 348 -5.91 -25.76 -26.50
#